data_AF-A0A3C1KT26-F1
#
_entry.id   AF-A0A3C1KT26-F1
#
_cell.length_a   1.000
_cell.length_b   1.000
_cell.length_c   1.000
_cell.angle_alpha   90.00
_cell.angle_beta   90.00
_cell.angle_gamma   90.00
#
_symmetry.space_group_name_H-M   'P 1'
#
loop_
_entity.id
_entity.type
_entity.pdbx_description
1 polymer ?
#
loop_
_entity_poly.entity_id
_entity_poly.type
_entity_poly.pdbx_seq_one_letter_code
_entity_poly.pdbx_strand_id
1 'polypeptide(L)'
;AGEPGLGEDGARYLGELGVVAVGADTWGLDALPGDKAEVLFPAHQELLARQGVYILENMDTRALVADQVQEFLFVLGQPRFVGAVQAIINPVAIR
;
A
#
# COMPACT_ATOMS: atom_id res chain seq x y z
N ALA A 1 20.00 7.80 -2.74
CA ALA A 1 19.14 6.68 -3.19
C ALA A 1 17.70 7.08 -2.91
N GLY A 2 16.78 6.81 -3.83
CA GLY A 2 15.37 7.21 -3.74
C GLY A 2 14.45 6.10 -4.24
N GLU A 3 13.15 6.30 -4.14
CA GLU A 3 12.10 5.33 -4.42
C GLU A 3 10.88 6.03 -5.06
N PRO A 4 10.28 5.45 -6.11
CA PRO A 4 9.00 5.94 -6.62
C PRO A 4 7.85 5.50 -5.70
N GLY A 5 6.83 6.33 -5.57
CA GLY A 5 5.67 5.97 -4.76
C GLY A 5 4.60 7.05 -4.73
N LEU A 6 3.69 6.91 -3.77
CA LEU A 6 2.51 7.74 -3.59
C LEU A 6 2.88 9.04 -2.86
N GLY A 7 2.38 10.16 -3.38
CA GLY A 7 2.39 11.45 -2.66
C GLY A 7 1.18 11.62 -1.73
N GLU A 8 1.20 12.66 -0.91
CA GLU A 8 0.15 12.96 0.07
C GLU A 8 -1.25 13.06 -0.57
N ASP A 9 -1.35 13.78 -1.70
CA ASP A 9 -2.65 14.01 -2.36
C ASP A 9 -3.21 12.74 -3.00
N GLY A 10 -2.35 11.88 -3.54
CA GLY A 10 -2.76 10.56 -4.06
C GLY A 10 -3.25 9.63 -2.95
N ALA A 11 -2.57 9.64 -1.80
CA ALA A 11 -2.98 8.90 -0.61
C ALA A 11 -4.33 9.39 -0.07
N ARG A 12 -4.54 10.70 -0.03
CA ARG A 12 -5.82 11.30 0.36
C ARG A 12 -6.94 10.87 -0.58
N TYR A 13 -6.72 11.01 -1.89
CA TYR A 13 -7.70 10.60 -2.89
C TYR A 13 -8.08 9.12 -2.76
N LEU A 14 -7.10 8.22 -2.68
CA LEU A 14 -7.38 6.79 -2.56
C LEU A 14 -8.15 6.43 -1.29
N GLY A 15 -7.81 7.05 -0.16
CA GLY A 15 -8.52 6.79 1.09
C GLY A 15 -9.97 7.33 1.08
N GLU A 16 -10.23 8.45 0.41
CA GLU A 16 -11.59 9.00 0.24
C GLU A 16 -12.51 8.08 -0.59
N LEU A 17 -11.96 7.17 -1.39
CA LEU A 17 -12.73 6.14 -2.10
C LEU A 17 -13.30 5.04 -1.17
N GLY A 18 -12.93 5.04 0.12
CA GLY A 18 -13.41 4.06 1.10
C GLY A 18 -12.78 2.66 0.94
N VAL A 19 -11.57 2.60 0.39
CA VAL A 19 -10.82 1.33 0.24
C VAL A 19 -10.36 0.78 1.59
N VAL A 20 -10.24 -0.54 1.70
CA VAL A 20 -9.73 -1.18 2.92
C VAL A 20 -8.20 -1.10 3.00
N ALA A 21 -7.51 -1.18 1.87
CA ALA A 21 -6.07 -1.15 1.79
C ALA A 21 -5.59 -0.54 0.46
N VAL A 22 -4.40 0.04 0.48
CA VAL A 22 -3.65 0.48 -0.70
C VAL A 22 -2.32 -0.27 -0.71
N GLY A 23 -1.90 -0.76 -1.89
CA GLY A 23 -0.66 -1.52 -2.01
C GLY A 23 0.21 -1.10 -3.17
N ALA A 24 1.52 -1.33 -3.03
CA ALA A 24 2.52 -1.13 -4.08
C ALA A 24 3.55 -2.27 -4.09
N ASP A 25 4.23 -2.40 -5.23
CA ASP A 25 5.38 -3.30 -5.41
C ASP A 25 6.71 -2.68 -4.94
N THR A 26 6.62 -1.52 -4.29
CA THR A 26 7.74 -0.79 -3.67
C THR A 26 7.79 -1.04 -2.17
N TRP A 27 8.91 -0.71 -1.52
CA TRP A 27 9.16 -1.10 -0.12
C TRP A 27 8.55 -0.15 0.89
N GLY A 28 8.31 1.12 0.52
CA GLY A 28 7.85 2.15 1.44
C GLY A 28 6.51 2.79 1.07
N LEU A 29 5.85 2.34 -0.01
CA LEU A 29 4.64 2.91 -0.66
C LEU A 29 4.78 4.39 -1.10
N ASP A 30 5.39 5.24 -0.29
CA ASP A 30 5.68 6.65 -0.48
C ASP A 30 6.78 6.90 -1.51
N ALA A 31 6.71 8.06 -2.15
CA ALA A 31 7.83 8.57 -2.93
C ALA A 31 8.95 9.09 -1.99
N LEU A 32 10.20 8.75 -2.30
CA LEU A 32 11.39 9.22 -1.59
C LEU A 32 12.46 9.78 -2.57
N PRO A 33 12.92 11.03 -2.41
CA PRO A 33 12.36 12.04 -1.51
C PRO A 33 10.91 12.39 -1.92
N GLY A 34 10.07 12.64 -0.93
CA GLY A 34 8.71 13.15 -1.17
C GLY A 34 8.71 14.62 -1.56
N ASP A 35 7.53 15.15 -1.87
CA ASP A 35 7.35 16.53 -2.34
C ASP A 35 7.71 17.59 -1.28
N LYS A 36 7.55 17.24 0.01
CA LYS A 36 7.85 18.10 1.16
C LYS A 36 9.05 17.53 1.90
N ALA A 37 10.19 18.20 1.82
CA ALA A 37 11.45 17.70 2.39
C ALA A 37 11.41 17.49 3.91
N GLU A 38 10.53 18.20 4.62
CA GLU A 38 10.40 18.15 6.07
C GLU A 38 9.45 17.04 6.55
N VAL A 39 8.69 16.41 5.65
CA VAL A 39 7.66 15.42 5.99
C VAL A 39 8.06 14.05 5.45
N LEU A 40 8.35 13.13 6.36
CA LEU A 40 8.65 11.74 6.03
C LEU A 40 7.35 10.93 5.93
N PHE A 41 7.25 10.13 4.88
CA PHE A 41 6.15 9.21 4.62
C PHE A 41 4.75 9.86 4.74
N PRO A 42 4.44 10.93 3.99
CA PRO A 42 3.14 11.58 4.06
C PRO A 42 1.97 10.64 3.68
N ALA A 43 2.14 9.71 2.75
CA ALA A 43 1.10 8.76 2.37
C ALA A 43 0.76 7.79 3.52
N HIS A 44 1.76 7.33 4.25
CA HIS A 44 1.56 6.56 5.50
C HIS A 44 0.67 7.30 6.50
N GLN A 45 0.92 8.58 6.73
CA GLN A 45 0.16 9.37 7.69
C GLN A 45 -1.30 9.57 7.23
N GLU A 46 -1.50 9.84 5.95
CA GLU A 46 -2.83 10.00 5.37
C GLU A 46 -3.64 8.70 5.40
N LEU A 47 -3.06 7.57 5.00
CA LEU A 47 -3.79 6.30 4.94
C LEU A 47 -4.00 5.71 6.34
N LEU A 48 -2.94 5.49 7.12
CA LEU A 48 -3.03 4.77 8.38
C LEU A 48 -3.68 5.62 9.48
N ALA A 49 -3.12 6.79 9.76
CA ALA A 49 -3.47 7.57 10.95
C ALA A 49 -4.74 8.40 10.78
N ARG A 50 -4.96 8.98 9.59
CA ARG A 50 -6.11 9.86 9.33
C ARG A 50 -7.33 9.10 8.80
N GLN A 51 -7.12 8.05 8.01
CA GLN A 51 -8.20 7.37 7.29
C GLN A 51 -8.42 5.92 7.71
N GLY A 52 -7.49 5.29 8.45
CA GLY A 52 -7.62 3.91 8.90
C GLY A 52 -7.50 2.88 7.77
N VAL A 53 -6.86 3.25 6.66
CA VAL A 53 -6.62 2.42 5.47
C VAL A 53 -5.28 1.69 5.62
N TYR A 54 -5.27 0.38 5.43
CA TYR A 54 -4.05 -0.43 5.52
C TYR A 54 -3.11 -0.19 4.33
N ILE A 55 -1.81 -0.40 4.58
CA ILE A 55 -0.77 -0.33 3.56
C ILE A 55 -0.22 -1.73 3.29
N LEU A 56 -0.02 -2.06 2.01
CA LEU A 56 0.62 -3.31 1.57
C LEU A 56 1.87 -2.98 0.76
N GLU A 57 3.04 -3.36 1.26
CA GLU A 57 4.34 -3.08 0.64
C GLU A 57 4.94 -4.36 0.05
N ASN A 58 5.86 -4.19 -0.90
CA ASN A 58 6.60 -5.28 -1.55
C ASN A 58 5.68 -6.31 -2.23
N MET A 59 4.55 -5.87 -2.76
CA MET A 59 3.58 -6.73 -3.45
C MET A 59 4.16 -7.21 -4.78
N ASP A 60 4.04 -8.51 -5.11
CA ASP A 60 4.40 -9.00 -6.44
C ASP A 60 3.19 -8.96 -7.37
N THR A 61 3.16 -7.95 -8.26
CA THR A 61 2.06 -7.74 -9.21
C THR A 61 2.39 -8.20 -10.63
N ARG A 62 3.60 -8.74 -10.88
CA ARG A 62 4.12 -9.02 -12.22
C ARG A 62 3.22 -9.95 -13.04
N ALA A 63 2.71 -11.01 -12.41
CA ALA A 63 1.82 -11.96 -13.07
C ALA A 63 0.47 -11.34 -13.46
N LEU A 64 -0.08 -10.46 -12.62
CA LEU A 64 -1.33 -9.76 -12.93
C LEU A 64 -1.15 -8.79 -14.09
N VAL A 65 -0.04 -8.05 -14.10
CA VAL A 65 0.31 -7.13 -15.19
C VAL A 65 0.51 -7.88 -16.51
N ALA A 66 1.24 -9.00 -16.50
CA ALA A 66 1.47 -9.82 -17.68
C ALA A 66 0.16 -10.37 -18.28
N ASP A 67 -0.79 -10.72 -17.42
CA ASP A 67 -2.10 -11.23 -17.82
C ASP A 67 -3.16 -10.12 -18.02
N GLN A 68 -2.76 -8.84 -17.92
CA GLN A 68 -3.62 -7.66 -18.07
C GLN A 68 -4.86 -7.65 -17.15
N VAL A 69 -4.72 -8.23 -15.95
CA VAL A 69 -5.79 -8.30 -14.95
C VAL A 69 -5.77 -7.06 -14.06
N GLN A 70 -6.90 -6.37 -13.94
CA GLN A 70 -7.06 -5.18 -13.10
C GLN A 70 -8.05 -5.37 -11.94
N GLU A 71 -8.94 -6.36 -12.04
CA GLU A 71 -9.92 -6.69 -11.01
C GLU A 71 -9.91 -8.21 -10.77
N PHE A 72 -9.92 -8.59 -9.49
CA PHE A 72 -9.82 -9.99 -9.05
C PHE A 72 -10.26 -10.10 -7.60
N LEU A 73 -10.58 -11.32 -7.16
CA LEU A 73 -10.78 -11.61 -5.75
C LEU A 73 -9.42 -11.59 -5.03
N PHE A 74 -9.26 -10.64 -4.12
CA PHE A 74 -8.08 -10.54 -3.25
C PHE A 74 -8.31 -11.31 -1.95
N VAL A 75 -7.42 -12.25 -1.64
CA VAL A 75 -7.43 -12.99 -0.38
C VAL A 75 -6.13 -12.73 0.37
N LEU A 76 -6.25 -12.18 1.58
CA LEU A 76 -5.11 -11.87 2.44
C LEU A 76 -4.86 -12.99 3.44
N GLY A 77 -3.77 -13.74 3.27
CA GLY A 77 -3.27 -14.67 4.29
C GLY A 77 -2.39 -13.95 5.29
N GLN A 78 -2.85 -13.79 6.53
CA GLN A 78 -2.20 -13.04 7.60
C GLN A 78 -1.86 -13.91 8.84
N PRO A 79 -0.74 -13.68 9.53
CA PRO A 79 -0.48 -14.34 10.80
C PRO A 79 -1.33 -13.72 11.91
N ARG A 80 -1.69 -14.53 12.92
CA ARG A 80 -2.48 -14.08 14.08
C ARG A 80 -1.59 -13.68 15.26
N PHE A 81 -0.86 -12.58 15.09
CA PHE A 81 -0.03 -12.00 16.15
C PHE A 81 -0.83 -11.05 17.04
N VAL A 82 -0.50 -11.01 18.33
CA VAL A 82 -1.08 -10.07 19.30
C VAL A 82 -0.09 -8.93 19.53
N GLY A 83 -0.55 -7.68 19.40
CA GLY A 83 0.26 -6.49 19.63
C GLY A 83 1.25 -6.12 18.52
N ALA A 84 1.24 -6.83 17.39
CA ALA A 84 2.05 -6.48 16.23
C ALA A 84 1.46 -5.26 15.48
N VAL A 85 2.34 -4.41 14.96
CA VAL A 85 1.97 -3.23 14.14
C VAL A 85 2.10 -3.48 12.63
N GLN A 86 2.76 -4.57 12.25
CA GLN A 86 2.94 -5.04 10.88
C GLN A 86 3.14 -6.56 10.87
N ALA A 87 2.94 -7.19 9.71
CA ALA A 87 3.16 -8.62 9.54
C ALA A 87 3.54 -8.95 8.09
N ILE A 88 4.34 -10.00 7.91
CA ILE A 88 4.53 -10.62 6.60
C ILE A 88 3.23 -11.37 6.24
N ILE A 89 2.72 -11.09 5.05
CA ILE A 89 1.46 -11.62 4.54
C ILE A 89 1.71 -12.52 3.32
N ASN A 90 0.71 -13.33 2.99
CA ASN A 90 0.64 -14.10 1.75
C ASN A 90 -0.61 -13.69 0.96
N PRO A 91 -0.52 -12.62 0.14
CA PRO A 91 -1.63 -12.17 -0.68
C PRO A 91 -1.82 -13.10 -1.89
N VAL A 92 -3.07 -13.48 -2.17
CA VAL A 92 -3.44 -14.30 -3.33
C VAL A 92 -4.49 -13.57 -4.15
N ALA A 93 -4.24 -13.48 -5.45
CA ALA A 93 -5.20 -13.00 -6.43
C ALA A 93 -5.87 -14.19 -7.15
N ILE A 94 -7.20 -14.19 -7.20
CA ILE A 94 -8.00 -15.20 -7.90
C ILE A 94 -8.87 -14.48 -8.92
N ARG A 95 -8.77 -14.88 -10.19
CA ARG A 95 -9.61 -14.37 -11.28
C ARG A 95 -10.58 -15.44 -11.76
#